data_AF-A0A4W5R6G8-F1
#
_entry.id   AF-A0A4W5R6G8-F1
#
_cell.length_a   1.000
_cell.length_b   1.000
_cell.length_c   1.000
_cell.angle_alpha   90.00
_cell.angle_beta   90.00
_cell.angle_gamma   90.00
#
_symmetry.space_group_name_H-M   'P 1'
#
loop_
_entity.id
_entity.type
_entity.pdbx_description
1 polymer ?
#
loop_
_entity_poly.entity_id
_entity_poly.type
_entity_poly.pdbx_seq_one_letter_code
_entity_poly.pdbx_strand_id
1 'polypeptide(L)' 'MGCLGNSKSEDQRNEEKTQREANKKIEKQLQKDKQIYRATHRLLLLGAGESGKSTIVKQMRILHVNGFNAE' A
#
# COMPACT_ATOMS: atom_id res chain seq x y z
N MET A 1 -22.49 39.74 20.95
CA MET A 1 -21.59 39.28 19.88
C MET A 1 -20.29 38.83 20.55
N GLY A 2 -20.30 37.60 21.10
CA GLY A 2 -19.19 37.10 21.92
C GLY A 2 -18.70 35.79 21.34
N CYS A 3 -17.56 35.83 20.65
CA CYS A 3 -16.83 34.62 20.28
C CYS A 3 -16.32 33.96 21.57
N LEU A 4 -16.96 32.86 21.97
CA LEU A 4 -16.48 31.97 23.02
C LEU A 4 -15.28 31.20 22.47
N GLY A 5 -14.09 31.72 22.77
CA GLY A 5 -12.82 31.06 22.51
C GLY A 5 -12.66 29.84 23.42
N ASN A 6 -12.82 28.66 22.85
CA ASN A 6 -12.51 27.41 23.53
C ASN A 6 -10.97 27.27 23.62
N SER A 7 -10.37 27.66 24.74
CA SER A 7 -8.95 27.44 24.99
C SER A 7 -8.70 25.95 25.23
N LYS A 8 -8.46 25.20 24.15
CA LYS A 8 -7.92 23.84 24.25
C LYS A 8 -6.65 23.89 25.09
N SER A 9 -6.46 22.89 25.97
CA SER A 9 -5.22 22.76 26.72
C SER A 9 -4.04 22.55 25.76
N GLU A 10 -2.83 22.91 26.18
CA GLU A 10 -1.63 22.67 25.36
C GLU A 10 -1.45 21.19 25.01
N ASP A 11 -1.84 20.28 25.93
CA ASP A 11 -1.81 18.84 25.71
C ASP A 11 -2.74 18.42 24.56
N GLN A 12 -3.97 18.95 24.53
CA GLN A 12 -4.91 18.70 23.43
C GLN A 12 -4.39 19.24 22.10
N ARG A 13 -3.73 20.40 22.09
CA ARG A 13 -3.09 20.94 20.87
C ARG A 13 -1.95 20.04 20.38
N ASN A 14 -1.15 19.53 21.30
CA ASN A 14 -0.03 18.64 20.98
C ASN A 14 -0.52 17.28 20.45
N GLU A 15 -1.56 16.69 21.06
CA GLU A 15 -2.20 15.47 20.58
C GLU A 15 -2.82 15.65 19.19
N GLU A 16 -3.50 16.77 18.93
CA GLU A 16 -4.02 17.06 17.59
C GLU A 16 -2.90 17.21 16.56
N LYS A 17 -1.77 17.79 16.95
CA LYS A 17 -0.60 17.91 16.07
C LYS A 17 0.00 16.54 15.75
N THR A 18 0.20 15.68 16.74
CA THR A 18 0.75 14.33 16.52
C THR A 18 -0.20 13.48 15.67
N GLN A 19 -1.52 13.55 15.90
CA GLN A 19 -2.53 12.89 15.07
C GLN A 19 -2.49 13.39 13.63
N ARG A 20 -2.40 14.70 13.42
CA ARG A 20 -2.27 15.28 12.06
C ARG A 20 -0.99 14.83 11.36
N GLU A 21 0.12 14.77 12.08
CA GLU A 21 1.39 14.28 11.53
C GLU A 21 1.33 12.79 11.17
N ALA A 22 0.70 11.96 12.02
CA ALA A 22 0.45 10.55 11.74
C ALA A 22 -0.43 10.38 10.49
N ASN A 23 -1.56 11.08 10.42
CA ASN A 23 -2.45 11.07 9.25
C ASN A 23 -1.71 11.52 7.98
N LYS A 24 -0.88 12.56 8.05
CA LYS A 24 -0.08 13.01 6.91
C LYS A 24 0.93 11.96 6.44
N LYS A 25 1.52 11.18 7.35
CA LYS A 25 2.41 10.07 7.00
C LYS A 25 1.65 8.93 6.31
N ILE A 26 0.47 8.57 6.83
CA ILE A 26 -0.40 7.55 6.24
C ILE A 26 -0.82 7.96 4.83
N GLU A 27 -1.30 9.19 4.65
CA GLU A 27 -1.73 9.68 3.33
C GLU A 27 -0.58 9.65 2.32
N LYS A 28 0.63 10.07 2.72
CA LYS A 28 1.81 9.96 1.86
C LYS A 28 2.12 8.52 1.46
N GLN A 29 1.97 7.56 2.37
CA GLN A 29 2.18 6.16 2.07
C GLN A 29 1.12 5.64 1.09
N LEU A 30 -0.16 5.95 1.34
CA LEU A 30 -1.26 5.55 0.46
C LEU A 30 -1.09 6.09 -0.97
N GLN A 31 -0.61 7.34 -1.13
CA GLN A 31 -0.34 7.91 -2.45
C GLN A 31 0.77 7.16 -3.19
N LYS A 32 1.84 6.76 -2.50
CA LYS A 32 2.91 5.92 -3.09
C LYS A 32 2.37 4.55 -3.49
N ASP A 33 1.63 3.89 -2.61
CA ASP A 33 1.07 2.57 -2.86
C ASP A 33 0.08 2.58 -4.02
N LYS A 34 -0.70 3.66 -4.15
CA LYS A 34 -1.61 3.89 -5.29
C LYS A 34 -0.87 4.00 -6.62
N GLN A 35 0.29 4.65 -6.64
CA GLN A 35 1.12 4.74 -7.85
C GLN A 35 1.68 3.37 -8.23
N ILE A 36 2.23 2.63 -7.26
CA ILE A 36 2.74 1.27 -7.47
C ILE A 36 1.62 0.35 -7.96
N TYR A 37 0.45 0.41 -7.34
CA TYR A 37 -0.72 -0.38 -7.73
C TYR A 37 -1.14 -0.10 -9.17
N ARG A 38 -1.18 1.17 -9.58
CA ARG A 38 -1.54 1.58 -10.94
C ARG A 38 -0.48 1.17 -11.97
N ALA A 39 0.79 1.18 -11.60
CA ALA A 39 1.89 0.72 -12.47
C ALA A 39 1.95 -0.81 -12.61
N THR A 40 1.28 -1.55 -11.72
CA THR A 40 1.31 -3.02 -11.71
C THR A 40 0.28 -3.61 -12.67
N HIS A 41 0.74 -4.36 -13.67
CA HIS A 41 -0.13 -5.06 -14.61
C HIS A 41 -0.63 -6.37 -13.99
N ARG A 42 -1.94 -6.45 -13.71
CA ARG A 42 -2.58 -7.65 -13.15
C ARG A 42 -3.06 -8.57 -14.27
N LEU A 43 -2.53 -9.79 -14.29
CA LEU A 43 -2.86 -10.81 -15.28
C LEU A 43 -3.57 -11.98 -14.59
N LEU A 44 -4.67 -12.44 -15.17
CA LEU A 44 -5.40 -13.62 -14.72
C LEU A 44 -5.24 -14.74 -15.75
N LEU A 45 -4.73 -15.90 -15.31
CA LEU A 45 -4.59 -17.09 -16.15
C LEU A 45 -5.76 -18.04 -15.91
N LEU A 46 -6.53 -18.33 -16.97
CA LEU A 46 -7.67 -19.24 -16.94
C LEU A 46 -7.40 -20.49 -17.79
N GLY A 47 -8.06 -21.59 -17.46
CA GLY A 47 -7.95 -22.86 -18.19
C GLY A 47 -8.38 -24.05 -17.34
N ALA A 48 -8.63 -25.19 -17.99
CA ALA A 48 -8.99 -26.44 -17.35
C ALA A 48 -7.89 -26.98 -16.40
N GLY A 49 -8.18 -28.07 -15.67
CA GLY A 49 -7.15 -28.82 -14.96
C GLY A 49 -5.97 -29.18 -15.88
N GLU A 50 -4.75 -29.18 -15.36
CA GLU A 50 -3.53 -29.61 -16.07
C GLU A 50 -3.13 -28.79 -17.31
N SER A 51 -3.84 -27.70 -17.63
CA SER A 51 -3.57 -26.83 -18.77
C SER A 51 -2.26 -26.01 -18.69
N GLY A 52 -1.36 -26.34 -17.76
CA GLY A 52 -0.04 -25.71 -17.65
C GLY A 52 0.01 -24.30 -17.04
N LYS A 53 -1.08 -23.79 -16.44
CA LYS A 53 -1.10 -22.45 -15.79
C LYS A 53 0.04 -22.26 -14.78
N SER A 54 0.28 -23.25 -13.93
CA SER A 54 1.37 -23.24 -12.94
C SER A 54 2.75 -23.25 -13.60
N THR A 55 2.89 -23.90 -14.76
CA THR A 55 4.13 -23.92 -15.54
C THR A 55 4.45 -22.53 -16.08
N ILE A 56 3.46 -21.79 -16.60
CA ILE A 56 3.65 -20.41 -17.06
C ILE A 56 4.15 -19.52 -15.93
N VAL A 57 3.54 -19.60 -14.74
CA VAL A 57 3.97 -18.81 -13.57
C VAL A 57 5.40 -19.19 -13.14
N LYS A 58 5.76 -20.48 -13.16
CA LYS A 58 7.14 -20.94 -12.85
C LYS A 58 8.15 -20.37 -13.84
N GLN A 59 7.84 -20.39 -15.14
CA GLN A 59 8.72 -19.81 -16.18
C GLN A 59 8.89 -18.31 -16.00
N MET A 60 7.81 -17.58 -15.68
CA MET A 60 7.89 -16.15 -15.42
C MET A 60 8.83 -15.83 -14.25
N ARG A 61 8.81 -16.65 -13.19
CA ARG A 61 9.73 -16.53 -12.05
C ARG A 61 11.18 -16.84 -12.42
N ILE A 62 11.44 -17.82 -13.28
CA ILE A 62 12.81 -18.14 -13.74
C ILE A 62 13.39 -17.00 -14.60
N LEU A 63 12.57 -16.39 -15.46
CA LEU A 63 13.02 -15.37 -16.41
C LEU A 63 13.14 -13.96 -15.82
N HIS A 64 12.28 -13.59 -14.88
CA HIS A 64 12.13 -12.19 -14.44
C HIS A 64 12.38 -11.97 -12.94
N VAL A 65 12.54 -13.04 -12.16
CA VAL A 65 12.87 -12.99 -10.73
C VAL A 65 14.15 -13.80 -10.54
N ASN A 66 14.88 -13.61 -9.44
CA ASN A 66 16.09 -14.37 -9.08
C ASN A 66 15.76 -15.85 -8.77
N GLY A 67 15.11 -16.55 -9.70
CA GLY A 67 14.81 -17.97 -9.67
C GLY A 67 14.06 -18.46 -8.42
N PHE A 68 14.34 -19.70 -8.07
CA PHE A 68 13.89 -20.34 -6.84
C PHE A 68 15.11 -20.58 -5.96
N ASN A 69 15.48 -19.60 -5.12
CA ASN A 69 16.37 -19.88 -4.00
C ASN A 69 15.63 -20.80 -3.02
N ALA A 70 16.30 -21.89 -2.65
CA ALA A 70 15.89 -22.77 -1.58
C ALA A 70 16.49 -22.23 -0.27
N GLU A 71 15.77 -21.34 0.39
CA GLU A 71 15.77 -21.28 1.85
C GLU A 71 14.46 -21.88 2.36
#